data_AF-A0A0G1E8M6-F1
#
_entry.id   AF-A0A0G1E8M6-F1
#
_cell.length_a   1.000
_cell.length_b   1.000
_cell.length_c   1.000
_cell.angle_alpha   90.00
_cell.angle_beta   90.00
_cell.angle_gamma   90.00
#
_symmetry.space_group_name_H-M   'P 1'
#
loop_
_entity.id
_entity.type
_entity.pdbx_description
1 polymer ?
#
loop_
_entity_poly.entity_id
_entity_poly.type
_entity_poly.pdbx_seq_one_letter_code
_entity_poly.pdbx_strand_id
1 'polypeptide(L)' 'MDPVYMWHKDKNLYQQYRMVALGQDKNPYTTLKNVFKINYGYAGKLYFWALVDQIKKDSRFEIMQEDRLGVIFKLKEI' A
#
# COMPACT_ATOMS: atom_id res chain seq x y z
N MET A 1 -8.67 4.98 -6.22
CA MET A 1 -10.12 4.71 -6.23
C MET A 1 -10.60 4.67 -4.80
N ASP A 2 -11.81 5.14 -4.53
CA ASP A 2 -12.42 5.07 -3.21
C ASP A 2 -12.77 3.60 -2.85
N PRO A 3 -12.54 3.13 -1.60
CA PRO A 3 -12.84 1.75 -1.20
C PRO A 3 -14.31 1.35 -1.34
N VAL A 4 -15.27 2.28 -1.15
CA VAL A 4 -16.70 2.02 -1.35
C VAL A 4 -16.97 1.77 -2.83
N TYR A 5 -16.37 2.58 -3.70
CA TYR A 5 -16.49 2.39 -5.14
C TYR A 5 -15.86 1.08 -5.61
N MET A 6 -14.67 0.72 -5.09
CA MET A 6 -14.06 -0.59 -5.35
C MET A 6 -15.00 -1.72 -4.95
N TRP A 7 -15.53 -1.70 -3.72
CA TRP A 7 -16.42 -2.75 -3.23
C TRP A 7 -17.66 -2.95 -4.11
N HIS A 8 -18.23 -1.84 -4.61
CA HIS A 8 -19.41 -1.88 -5.46
C HIS A 8 -19.10 -2.40 -6.88
N LYS A 9 -17.96 -2.01 -7.46
CA LYS A 9 -17.62 -2.33 -8.86
C LYS A 9 -16.86 -3.64 -9.04
N ASP A 10 -15.93 -3.93 -8.14
CA ASP A 10 -15.09 -5.12 -8.16
C ASP A 10 -14.70 -5.52 -6.74
N LYS A 11 -15.40 -6.53 -6.21
CA LYS A 11 -15.17 -7.05 -4.86
C LYS A 11 -13.80 -7.69 -4.70
N ASN A 12 -13.22 -8.25 -5.77
CA ASN A 12 -11.89 -8.86 -5.71
C ASN A 12 -10.82 -7.77 -5.60
N LEU A 13 -10.95 -6.69 -6.37
CA LEU A 13 -10.08 -5.52 -6.25
C LEU A 13 -10.15 -4.90 -4.84
N TYR A 14 -11.35 -4.81 -4.28
CA TYR A 14 -11.53 -4.36 -2.89
C TYR A 14 -10.84 -5.28 -1.88
N GLN A 15 -10.97 -6.60 -2.03
CA GLN A 15 -10.29 -7.55 -1.14
C GLN A 15 -8.77 -7.40 -1.23
N GLN A 16 -8.19 -7.29 -2.43
CA GLN A 16 -6.76 -7.05 -2.61
C GLN A 16 -6.31 -5.74 -1.96
N TYR A 17 -7.10 -4.66 -2.10
CA TYR A 17 -6.85 -3.40 -1.41
C TYR A 17 -6.79 -3.60 0.12
N ARG A 18 -7.76 -4.31 0.70
CA ARG A 18 -7.78 -4.57 2.15
C ARG A 18 -6.61 -5.43 2.61
N MET A 19 -6.23 -6.45 1.83
CA MET A 19 -5.08 -7.29 2.14
C MET A 19 -3.79 -6.47 2.18
N VAL A 20 -3.56 -5.61 1.18
CA VAL A 20 -2.38 -4.73 1.16
C VAL A 20 -2.44 -3.73 2.31
N ALA A 21 -3.55 -3.01 2.48
CA ALA A 21 -3.70 -1.98 3.50
C ALA A 21 -3.51 -2.51 4.93
N LEU A 22 -3.96 -3.73 5.19
CA LEU A 22 -3.84 -4.39 6.50
C LEU A 22 -2.55 -5.22 6.66
N GLY A 23 -1.61 -5.15 5.72
CA GLY A 23 -0.34 -5.89 5.76
C GLY A 23 -0.48 -7.41 5.69
N GLN A 24 -1.56 -7.91 5.10
CA GLN A 24 -1.83 -9.34 4.89
C GLN A 24 -1.27 -9.84 3.55
N ASP A 25 -0.99 -8.93 2.61
CA ASP A 25 -0.30 -9.26 1.37
C ASP A 25 1.18 -9.56 1.65
N LYS A 26 1.67 -10.71 1.19
CA LYS A 26 3.08 -11.12 1.36
C LYS A 26 4.03 -10.30 0.48
N ASN A 27 3.54 -9.69 -0.60
CA ASN A 27 4.34 -8.95 -1.57
C ASN A 27 3.60 -7.67 -2.01
N PRO A 28 3.42 -6.71 -1.09
CA PRO A 28 2.67 -5.49 -1.36
C PRO A 28 3.28 -4.67 -2.50
N TYR A 29 4.60 -4.72 -2.72
CA TYR A 29 5.24 -4.04 -3.85
C TYR A 29 4.64 -4.48 -5.19
N THR A 30 4.50 -5.79 -5.40
CA THR A 30 4.00 -6.33 -6.67
C THR A 30 2.53 -5.99 -6.86
N THR A 31 1.72 -6.08 -5.81
CA THR A 31 0.30 -5.73 -5.89
C THR A 31 0.11 -4.23 -6.15
N LEU A 32 0.83 -3.37 -5.43
CA LEU A 32 0.78 -1.92 -5.65
C LEU A 32 1.24 -1.52 -7.06
N LYS A 33 2.30 -2.16 -7.59
CA LYS A 33 2.82 -1.90 -8.95
C LYS A 33 1.91 -2.44 -10.05
N ASN A 34 1.48 -3.69 -9.96
CA ASN A 34 0.87 -4.38 -11.10
C ASN A 34 -0.66 -4.30 -11.08
N VAL A 35 -1.28 -4.35 -9.89
CA VAL A 35 -2.74 -4.29 -9.74
C VAL A 35 -3.19 -2.84 -9.67
N PHE A 36 -2.63 -2.09 -8.72
CA PHE A 36 -3.05 -0.69 -8.49
C PHE A 36 -2.31 0.32 -9.37
N LYS A 37 -1.22 -0.08 -10.02
CA LYS A 37 -0.46 0.73 -10.98
C LYS A 37 -0.03 2.09 -10.39
N ILE A 38 0.37 2.08 -9.11
CA ILE A 38 0.87 3.27 -8.43
C ILE A 38 2.40 3.33 -8.46
N ASN A 39 2.92 4.55 -8.50
CA ASN A 39 4.36 4.81 -8.38
C ASN A 39 4.73 5.36 -6.99
N TYR A 40 3.77 5.94 -6.29
CA TYR A 40 3.91 6.52 -4.96
C TYR A 40 2.62 6.34 -4.16
N GLY A 41 2.73 6.41 -2.84
CA GLY A 41 1.58 6.26 -1.94
C GLY A 41 1.84 6.81 -0.54
N TYR A 42 0.78 6.81 0.26
CA TYR A 42 0.81 7.16 1.67
C TYR A 42 0.20 6.01 2.49
N ALA A 43 0.87 5.62 3.57
CA ALA A 43 0.38 4.65 4.54
C ALA A 43 0.33 5.27 5.93
N GLY A 44 -0.86 5.26 6.54
CA GLY A 44 -1.08 5.80 7.88
C GLY A 44 -0.68 4.82 8.98
N LYS A 45 0.06 5.30 9.98
CA LYS A 45 0.52 4.51 11.14
C LYS A 45 -0.58 4.10 12.10
N LEU A 46 -1.73 4.79 12.10
CA LEU A 46 -2.82 4.47 13.04
C LEU A 46 -3.57 3.19 12.65
N TYR A 47 -3.99 3.10 11.39
CA TYR A 47 -4.84 2.00 10.91
C TYR A 47 -4.10 1.00 10.02
N PHE A 48 -3.01 1.41 9.38
CA PHE A 48 -2.29 0.63 8.37
C PHE A 48 -0.83 0.39 8.79
N TRP A 49 -0.58 0.28 10.10
CA TRP A 49 0.77 0.10 10.65
C TRP A 49 1.48 -1.14 10.08
N ALA A 50 0.74 -2.22 9.80
CA ALA A 50 1.32 -3.43 9.23
C ALA A 50 1.85 -3.20 7.80
N LEU A 51 1.16 -2.41 6.97
CA LEU A 51 1.68 -2.01 5.66
C LEU A 51 2.89 -1.08 5.80
N VAL A 52 2.87 -0.16 6.77
CA VAL A 52 4.03 0.71 7.08
C VAL A 52 5.26 -0.14 7.41
N ASP A 53 5.10 -1.17 8.24
CA ASP A 53 6.18 -2.10 8.59
C ASP A 53 6.73 -2.84 7.37
N GLN A 54 5.86 -3.29 6.47
CA GLN A 54 6.28 -3.94 5.23
C GLN A 54 7.06 -3.00 4.31
N ILE A 55 6.59 -1.77 4.13
CA ILE A 55 7.27 -0.72 3.34
C ILE A 55 8.67 -0.47 3.90
N LYS A 56 8.80 -0.36 5.23
CA LYS A 56 10.09 -0.08 5.89
C LYS A 56 11.10 -1.23 5.78
N LYS A 57 10.63 -2.47 5.70
CA LYS A 57 11.48 -3.67 5.65
C LYS A 57 11.85 -4.08 4.23
N ASP A 58 11.14 -3.56 3.22
CA ASP A 58 11.31 -3.94 1.83
C ASP A 58 12.09 -2.88 1.06
N SER A 59 13.31 -3.25 0.61
CA SER A 59 14.24 -2.35 -0.06
C SER A 59 13.75 -1.82 -1.41
N ARG A 60 12.69 -2.40 -1.97
CA ARG A 60 12.05 -1.97 -3.22
C ARG A 60 11.21 -0.71 -3.04
N PHE A 61 10.92 -0.32 -1.80
CA PHE A 61 10.33 0.97 -1.49
C PHE A 61 11.40 2.01 -1.14
N GLU A 62 11.11 3.24 -1.50
CA GLU A 62 11.85 4.43 -1.08
C GLU A 62 10.94 5.26 -0.16
N ILE A 63 11.37 5.50 1.07
CA ILE A 63 10.65 6.38 2.00
C ILE A 63 11.03 7.82 1.67
N MET A 64 10.06 8.58 1.18
CA MET A 64 10.27 9.98 0.80
C MET A 64 10.11 10.92 2.00
N GLN A 65 9.14 10.63 2.86
CA GLN A 65 8.87 11.40 4.08
C GLN A 65 8.19 10.49 5.12
N GLU A 66 8.53 10.69 6.39
CA GLU A 66 7.83 10.05 7.50
C GLU A 66 7.52 11.10 8.58
N ASP A 67 6.30 11.08 9.10
CA ASP A 67 5.88 11.91 10.22
C ASP A 67 5.14 11.07 11.28
N ARG A 68 4.53 11.72 12.27
CA ARG A 68 3.79 11.01 13.33
C ARG A 68 2.55 10.26 12.82
N LEU A 69 1.99 10.65 11.68
CA LEU A 69 0.74 10.12 11.14
C LEU A 69 0.98 9.00 10.13
N GLY A 70 2.08 9.03 9.37
CA GLY A 70 2.29 8.07 8.30
C GLY A 70 3.63 8.15 7.59
N VAL A 71 3.70 7.42 6.49
CA VAL A 71 4.86 7.33 5.59
C VAL A 71 4.40 7.63 4.17
N ILE A 72 5.06 8.60 3.52
CA ILE A 72 5.00 8.79 2.07
C ILE A 72 6.12 7.97 1.46
N PHE A 73 5.77 7.13 0.49
CA PHE A 73 6.70 6.20 -0.15
C PHE A 73 6.59 6.25 -1.66
N LYS A 74 7.66 5.84 -2.33
CA LYS A 74 7.77 5.61 -3.77
C LYS A 74 8.19 4.16 -4.03
N LEU A 75 7.70 3.59 -5.12
CA LEU A 75 8.18 2.30 -5.62
C LEU A 75 9.42 2.54 -6.48
N LYS A 76 10.53 1.88 -6.16
CA LYS A 76 11.74 1.97 -6.98
C LYS A 76 11.52 1.25 -8.32
N GLU A 77 12.08 1.81 -9.38
CA GLU A 77 12.23 1.10 -10.64
C GLU A 77 13.40 0.13 -10.47
N ILE A 78 13.12 -1.17 -10.65
CA ILE A 78 14.06 -2.29 -10.51
C ILE A 78 14.03 -3.07 -11.80
#